data_AF-A0A803MDZ7-F1
#
_entry.id   AF-A0A803MDZ7-F1
#
_cell.length_a   1.000
_cell.length_b   1.000
_cell.length_c   1.000
_cell.angle_alpha   90.00
_cell.angle_beta   90.00
_cell.angle_gamma   90.00
#
_symmetry.space_group_name_H-M   'P 1'
#
loop_
_entity.id
_entity.type
_entity.pdbx_description
1 polymer ?
#
loop_
_entity_poly.entity_id
_entity_poly.type
_entity_poly.pdbx_seq_one_letter_code
_entity_poly.pdbx_strand_id
1 'polypeptide(L)'
;MDEEQHISVYRVIDGDHKLINFHVTTSLHEVVENGNGNYKTLVVESYTVDVPNDSNEKDTCLFANTIIELNLKNLAIVVEKMISGRKVNEERNST
;
A
#
# COMPACT_ATOMS: atom_id res chain seq x y z
N MET A 1 -7.45 -12.47 -2.03
CA MET A 1 -5.99 -12.34 -2.10
C MET A 1 -5.51 -13.25 -3.19
N ASP A 2 -4.69 -12.73 -4.09
CA ASP A 2 -3.96 -13.50 -5.09
C ASP A 2 -2.47 -13.40 -4.74
N GLU A 3 -1.94 -14.47 -4.14
CA GLU A 3 -0.56 -14.51 -3.67
C GLU A 3 0.44 -14.73 -4.82
N GLU A 4 0.00 -15.31 -5.93
CA GLU A 4 0.82 -15.58 -7.11
C GLU A 4 1.08 -14.30 -7.92
N GLN A 5 0.07 -13.43 -8.00
CA GLN A 5 0.20 -12.11 -8.62
C GLN A 5 0.61 -11.01 -7.63
N HIS A 6 0.82 -11.35 -6.35
CA HIS A 6 1.04 -10.40 -5.26
C HIS A 6 -0.02 -9.28 -5.23
N ILE A 7 -1.29 -9.64 -5.40
CA ILE A 7 -2.43 -8.71 -5.35
C ILE A 7 -3.21 -8.92 -4.06
N SER A 8 -3.33 -7.86 -3.28
CA SER A 8 -4.20 -7.80 -2.12
C SER A 8 -5.34 -6.83 -2.39
N VAL A 9 -6.57 -7.27 -2.14
CA VAL A 9 -7.79 -6.46 -2.31
C VAL A 9 -8.48 -6.36 -0.96
N TYR A 10 -8.76 -5.14 -0.54
CA TYR A 10 -9.48 -4.89 0.71
C TYR A 10 -10.69 -3.98 0.46
N ARG A 11 -11.79 -4.31 1.15
CA ARG A 11 -13.01 -3.53 1.18
C ARG A 11 -13.20 -3.02 2.60
N VAL A 12 -13.38 -1.72 2.75
CA VAL A 12 -13.78 -1.16 4.04
C VAL A 12 -15.30 -1.37 4.14
N ILE A 13 -15.70 -2.35 4.95
CA ILE A 13 -17.12 -2.64 5.21
C ILE A 13 -17.51 -1.85 6.45
N ASP A 14 -17.94 -0.61 6.20
CA ASP A 14 -18.76 0.20 7.11
C ASP A 14 -18.09 0.74 8.38
N GLY A 15 -18.27 2.04 8.60
CA GLY A 15 -17.71 2.86 9.67
C GLY A 15 -18.27 4.27 9.55
N ASP A 16 -18.19 5.08 10.61
CA ASP A 16 -18.71 6.47 10.67
C ASP A 16 -17.84 7.44 9.83
N HIS A 17 -17.44 7.00 8.64
CA HIS A 17 -16.58 7.69 7.70
C HIS A 17 -17.32 7.91 6.39
N LYS A 18 -17.08 9.06 5.74
CA LYS A 18 -17.74 9.48 4.49
C LYS A 18 -17.37 8.66 3.24
N LEU A 19 -16.65 7.56 3.41
CA LEU A 19 -16.13 6.71 2.35
C LEU A 19 -17.12 5.59 2.01
N ILE A 20 -18.17 5.95 1.27
CA ILE A 20 -19.21 5.02 0.84
C ILE A 20 -18.62 4.10 -0.25
N ASN A 21 -18.82 2.78 -0.08
CA ASN A 21 -18.34 1.74 -1.00
C ASN A 21 -16.84 1.83 -1.35
N PHE A 22 -16.02 2.31 -0.41
CA PHE A 22 -14.59 2.43 -0.63
C PHE A 22 -13.93 1.07 -0.82
N HIS A 23 -13.32 0.91 -1.98
CA HIS A 23 -12.66 -0.31 -2.41
C HIS A 23 -11.28 0.02 -2.92
N VAL A 24 -10.27 -0.71 -2.43
CA VAL A 24 -8.88 -0.51 -2.81
C VAL A 24 -8.28 -1.82 -3.29
N THR A 25 -7.53 -1.72 -4.38
CA THR A 25 -6.71 -2.79 -4.93
C THR A 25 -5.24 -2.40 -4.80
N THR A 26 -4.46 -3.24 -4.13
CA THR A 26 -3.02 -3.10 -3.99
C THR A 26 -2.34 -4.18 -4.84
N SER A 27 -1.44 -3.77 -5.73
CA SER A 27 -0.63 -4.66 -6.56
C SER A 27 0.86 -4.38 -6.36
N LEU A 28 1.67 -5.45 -6.33
CA LEU A 28 3.11 -5.35 -6.16
C LEU A 28 3.79 -5.82 -7.44
N HIS A 29 4.76 -5.04 -7.92
CA HIS A 29 5.51 -5.29 -9.15
C HIS A 29 7.00 -5.29 -8.85
N GLU A 30 7.72 -6.26 -9.37
CA GLU A 30 9.19 -6.26 -9.33
C GLU A 30 9.74 -5.33 -10.42
N VAL A 31 10.63 -4.42 -10.03
CA VAL A 31 11.30 -3.49 -10.94
C VAL A 31 12.80 -3.59 -10.73
N VAL A 32 13.53 -3.75 -11.84
CA VAL A 32 14.99 -3.75 -11.85
C VAL A 32 15.47 -2.31 -11.97
N GLU A 33 16.30 -1.87 -11.04
CA GLU A 33 16.98 -0.58 -11.18
C GLU A 33 18.09 -0.72 -12.25
N ASN A 34 18.10 0.20 -13.21
CA ASN A 34 18.92 0.08 -14.42
C ASN A 34 20.41 -0.13 -14.10
N GLY A 35 20.92 -1.32 -14.44
CA GLY A 35 22.35 -1.60 -14.56
C GLY A 35 23.08 -2.09 -13.31
N ASN A 36 22.43 -2.19 -12.15
CA ASN A 36 23.07 -2.63 -10.90
C ASN A 36 22.53 -3.96 -10.35
N GLY A 37 21.53 -4.58 -11.00
CA GLY A 37 20.96 -5.86 -10.58
C GLY A 37 20.18 -5.78 -9.26
N ASN A 38 19.88 -4.56 -8.79
CA ASN A 38 19.09 -4.37 -7.58
C ASN A 38 17.60 -4.43 -7.92
N TYR A 39 16.91 -5.38 -7.29
CA TYR A 39 15.47 -5.52 -7.37
C TYR A 39 14.78 -4.57 -6.39
N LYS A 40 13.77 -3.87 -6.87
CA LYS A 40 12.87 -3.03 -6.07
C LYS A 40 11.44 -3.54 -6.21
N THR A 41 10.64 -3.34 -5.18
CA THR A 41 9.21 -3.57 -5.23
C THR A 41 8.48 -2.26 -5.46
N LEU A 42 7.78 -2.13 -6.57
CA LEU A 42 6.83 -1.05 -6.82
C LEU A 42 5.46 -1.49 -6.30
N VAL A 43 4.90 -0.71 -5.37
CA VAL A 43 3.54 -0.91 -4.88
C VAL A 43 2.62 0.08 -5.58
N VAL A 44 1.56 -0.40 -6.20
CA VAL A 44 0.52 0.41 -6.84
C VAL A 44 -0.80 0.17 -6.12
N GLU A 45 -1.38 1.24 -5.57
CA GLU A 45 -2.72 1.22 -5.00
C GLU A 45 -3.69 2.01 -5.90
N SER A 46 -4.78 1.36 -6.28
CA SER A 46 -5.90 1.97 -7.00
C SER A 46 -7.17 1.85 -6.16
N TYR A 47 -8.07 2.83 -6.24
CA TYR A 47 -9.30 2.82 -5.47
C TYR A 47 -10.51 3.26 -6.27
N THR A 48 -11.67 2.87 -5.77
CA THR A 48 -12.98 3.39 -6.16
C THR A 48 -13.74 3.81 -4.91
N VAL A 49 -14.49 4.91 -5.00
CA VAL A 49 -15.26 5.49 -3.90
C VAL A 49 -16.49 6.20 -4.46
N ASP A 50 -17.62 6.06 -3.78
CA ASP A 50 -18.82 6.83 -4.11
C ASP A 50 -18.75 8.19 -3.43
N VAL A 51 -19.16 9.26 -4.13
CA VAL A 51 -19.28 10.60 -3.56
C VAL A 51 -20.63 10.70 -2.84
N PRO A 52 -20.66 10.93 -1.52
CA PRO A 52 -21.91 11.13 -0.78
C PRO A 52 -22.66 12.38 -1.27
N ASN A 53 -24.00 12.36 -1.16
CA ASN A 53 -24.85 13.50 -1.55
C ASN A 53 -24.56 14.79 -0.76
N ASP A 54 -23.99 14.67 0.44
CA ASP A 54 -23.61 15.80 1.32
C ASP A 54 -22.13 16.22 1.16
N SER A 55 -21.43 15.67 0.16
CA SER A 55 -20.02 15.97 -0.10
C SER A 55 -19.79 16.35 -1.57
N ASN A 56 -18.61 16.89 -1.86
CA ASN A 56 -18.15 17.09 -3.22
C ASN A 56 -17.04 16.09 -3.57
N GLU A 57 -16.85 15.87 -4.86
CA GLU A 57 -15.86 14.94 -5.40
C GLU A 57 -14.45 15.26 -4.91
N LYS A 58 -14.08 16.54 -4.88
CA LYS A 58 -12.73 16.97 -4.49
C LYS A 58 -12.41 16.60 -3.04
N ASP A 59 -13.34 16.82 -2.12
CA ASP A 59 -13.16 16.51 -0.70
C ASP A 59 -13.15 14.99 -0.47
N THR A 60 -14.01 14.25 -1.19
CA THR A 60 -14.04 12.77 -1.13
C THR A 60 -12.73 12.18 -1.63
N CYS A 61 -12.25 12.64 -2.80
CA CYS A 61 -10.98 12.21 -3.38
C CYS A 61 -9.78 12.62 -2.51
N LEU A 62 -9.79 13.82 -1.92
CA LEU A 62 -8.73 14.26 -1.02
C LEU A 62 -8.63 13.36 0.22
N PHE A 63 -9.79 13.00 0.81
CA PHE A 63 -9.83 12.13 1.97
C PHE A 63 -9.35 10.71 1.63
N ALA A 64 -9.83 10.14 0.52
CA ALA A 64 -9.39 8.84 0.02
C ALA A 64 -7.87 8.83 -0.26
N ASN A 65 -7.36 9.83 -0.99
CA ASN A 65 -5.93 9.97 -1.28
C ASN A 65 -5.09 10.06 0.00
N THR A 66 -5.56 10.80 1.00
CA THR A 66 -4.86 10.93 2.29
C THR A 66 -4.71 9.57 2.97
N ILE A 67 -5.77 8.74 2.97
CA ILE A 67 -5.72 7.40 3.54
C ILE A 67 -4.75 6.50 2.78
N ILE A 68 -4.85 6.47 1.45
CA ILE A 68 -3.95 5.70 0.59
C ILE A 68 -2.48 6.10 0.82
N GLU A 69 -2.20 7.40 0.83
CA GLU A 69 -0.84 7.89 1.08
C GLU A 69 -0.31 7.48 2.46
N LEU A 70 -1.14 7.57 3.50
CA LEU A 70 -0.75 7.17 4.85
C LEU A 70 -0.49 5.66 4.92
N ASN A 71 -1.32 4.86 4.26
CA ASN A 71 -1.16 3.41 4.18
C ASN A 71 0.16 3.04 3.48
N LEU A 72 0.45 3.63 2.32
CA LEU A 72 1.68 3.40 1.58
C LEU A 72 2.93 3.83 2.36
N LYS A 73 2.88 5.00 3.03
CA LYS A 73 3.98 5.48 3.89
C LYS A 73 4.22 4.52 5.06
N ASN A 74 3.16 4.08 5.73
CA ASN A 74 3.27 3.12 6.83
C ASN A 74 3.80 1.77 6.35
N LEU A 75 3.35 1.29 5.18
CA LEU A 75 3.84 0.06 4.57
C LEU A 75 5.35 0.15 4.29
N ALA A 76 5.82 1.25 3.71
CA ALA A 76 7.25 1.47 3.48
C ALA A 76 8.05 1.42 4.78
N ILE A 77 7.61 2.12 5.83
CA ILE A 77 8.28 2.13 7.14
C ILE A 77 8.37 0.71 7.74
N VAL A 78 7.28 -0.06 7.68
CA VAL A 78 7.24 -1.43 8.22
C VAL A 78 8.18 -2.34 7.43
N VAL A 79 8.16 -2.27 6.09
CA VAL A 79 9.02 -3.07 5.22
C VAL A 79 10.50 -2.72 5.42
N GLU A 80 10.86 -1.44 5.49
CA GLU A 80 12.23 -0.99 5.76
C GLU A 80 12.75 -1.51 7.11
N LYS A 81 11.91 -1.48 8.15
CA LYS A 81 12.25 -2.04 9.47
C LYS A 81 12.43 -3.56 9.41
N MET A 82 11.59 -4.28 8.67
CA MET A 82 11.74 -5.72 8.48
C MET A 82 13.05 -6.07 7.76
N ILE A 83 13.40 -5.34 6.70
CA ILE A 83 14.65 -5.53 5.95
C ILE A 83 15.87 -5.19 6.83
N SER A 84 15.82 -4.07 7.55
CA SER A 84 16.91 -3.64 8.44
C SER A 84 17.11 -4.60 9.61
N GLY A 85 16.01 -5.16 10.15
CA GLY A 85 16.05 -6.21 11.17
C GLY A 85 16.62 -7.54 10.68
N ARG A 86 16.43 -7.91 9.40
CA ARG A 86 17.05 -9.10 8.81
C ARG A 86 18.57 -8.99 8.72
N LYS A 87 19.10 -7.84 8.29
CA LYS A 87 20.56 -7.63 8.17
C LYS A 87 21.30 -7.88 9.49
N VAL A 88 20.72 -7.44 10.61
CA VAL A 88 21.29 -7.66 11.96
C VAL A 88 21.32 -9.13 12.37
N ASN A 89 20.38 -9.95 11.91
CA ASN A 89 20.31 -11.37 12.25
C ASN A 89 21.23 -12.23 11.35
N GLU A 90 21.45 -11.85 10.08
CA GLU A 90 22.39 -12.52 9.19
C GLU A 90 23.85 -12.30 9.60
N GLU A 91 24.20 -11.10 10.09
CA GLU A 91 25.53 -10.81 10.64
C GLU A 91 25.81 -11.59 11.94
N ARG A 92 24.80 -11.78 12.79
CA ARG A 92 24.93 -12.54 14.05
C ARG A 92 25.02 -14.06 13.85
N ASN A 93 24.41 -14.60 12.80
CA ASN A 93 24.48 -16.04 12.50
C ASN A 93 25.72 -16.43 11.67
N SER A 94 26.57 -15.45 11.33
CA SER A 94 27.85 -15.65 10.62
C SER A 94 29.08 -15.51 11.53
N THR A 95 28.89 -15.40 12.86
CA THR A 95 29.96 -15.39 13.88
C THR A 95 29.85 -16.64 14.75
#